data_AF-A0A8J3PYV8-F1
#
_entry.id   AF-A0A8J3PYV8-F1
#
_cell.length_a   1.000
_cell.length_b   1.000
_cell.length_c   1.000
_cell.angle_alpha   90.00
_cell.angle_beta   90.00
_cell.angle_gamma   90.00
#
_symmetry.space_group_name_H-M   'P 1'
#
loop_
_entity.id
_entity.type
_entity.pdbx_description
1 polymer ?
#
loop_
_entity_poly.entity_id
_entity_poly.type
_entity_poly.pdbx_seq_one_letter_code
_entity_poly.pdbx_strand_id
1 'polypeptide(L)'
;MSAYAWPFLVARGRRLGYRTILAPGFLISAGEHGILDDTVVPDTQEDRATVVETQTSSGHRISIVHATHLVTAEDVAEPGTAPAERAPRDTHSRPLQLIYGFVCAGGGAAPPDPDDLRICREASLSAYRRFLADEEAFRVEAGHGFALRSHVREPEEMTRSSMPGIETADTAISTKMPSRAGVAILLVGAVTLISVVILAMMRLTATPEPAIPCPTPTAAVAGQTLPAKQPAAGKPGLKPKQSCIPQPPGEKPQPKKLDIMFLIKHFQKHPIRHDHAPKVTPHARLRA
;
A
#
# COMPACT_ATOMS: atom_id res chain seq x y z
N MET A 1 -14.61 27.38 12.65
CA MET A 1 -13.15 27.20 12.89
C MET A 1 -12.53 26.61 11.62
N SER A 2 -11.21 26.69 11.42
CA SER A 2 -10.56 25.92 10.33
C SER A 2 -10.60 24.43 10.66
N ALA A 3 -11.12 23.61 9.76
CA ALA A 3 -11.04 22.16 9.88
C ALA A 3 -9.62 21.67 9.61
N TYR A 4 -9.27 20.52 10.19
CA TYR A 4 -8.01 19.83 9.92
C TYR A 4 -8.29 18.47 9.31
N ALA A 5 -7.44 18.09 8.35
CA ALA A 5 -7.45 16.81 7.70
C ALA A 5 -6.04 16.22 7.68
N TRP A 6 -5.94 14.89 7.63
CA TRP A 6 -4.67 14.16 7.65
C TRP A 6 -4.55 13.28 6.40
N PRO A 7 -3.45 13.36 5.64
CA PRO A 7 -3.27 12.56 4.43
C PRO A 7 -3.07 11.10 4.79
N PHE A 8 -3.57 10.21 3.94
CA PHE A 8 -3.38 8.77 4.06
C PHE A 8 -3.14 8.12 2.69
N LEU A 9 -2.55 6.92 2.71
CA LEU A 9 -2.28 6.10 1.56
C LEU A 9 -2.48 4.61 1.90
N VAL A 10 -3.39 3.96 1.17
CA VAL A 10 -3.48 2.51 1.06
C VAL A 10 -3.02 2.12 -0.34
N ALA A 11 -1.97 1.31 -0.45
CA ALA A 11 -1.47 0.87 -1.77
C ALA A 11 -0.82 -0.50 -1.71
N ARG A 12 -0.56 -1.05 -2.89
CA ARG A 12 0.11 -2.33 -3.09
C ARG A 12 1.54 -2.16 -3.59
N GLY A 13 2.40 -3.08 -3.16
CA GLY A 13 3.80 -3.15 -3.58
C GLY A 13 3.99 -3.97 -4.86
N ARG A 14 5.25 -4.20 -5.22
CA ARG A 14 5.64 -5.12 -6.28
C ARG A 14 5.51 -6.57 -5.81
N ARG A 15 5.68 -6.82 -4.50
CA ARG A 15 5.60 -8.14 -3.86
C ARG A 15 4.54 -8.22 -2.76
N LEU A 16 4.12 -7.09 -2.18
CA LEU A 16 3.06 -7.03 -1.17
C LEU A 16 1.69 -6.65 -1.77
N GLY A 17 0.61 -7.16 -1.14
CA GLY A 17 -0.77 -6.75 -1.42
C GLY A 17 -1.07 -5.32 -0.98
N TYR A 18 -2.34 -4.91 -1.05
CA TYR A 18 -2.77 -3.62 -0.49
C TYR A 18 -2.54 -3.62 1.03
N ARG A 19 -2.00 -2.49 1.52
CA ARG A 19 -1.80 -2.19 2.93
C ARG A 19 -1.74 -0.69 3.13
N THR A 20 -1.99 -0.26 4.35
CA THR A 20 -1.76 1.13 4.77
C THR A 20 -0.25 1.41 4.81
N ILE A 21 0.13 2.55 4.23
CA ILE A 21 1.52 3.03 4.08
C ILE A 21 1.68 4.36 4.82
N LEU A 22 0.72 5.27 4.64
CA LEU A 22 0.64 6.56 5.33
C LEU A 22 -0.73 6.61 6.03
N ALA A 23 -0.76 6.98 7.31
CA ALA A 23 -2.01 7.10 8.06
C ALA A 23 -2.01 8.33 8.98
N PRO A 24 -3.19 8.88 9.34
CA PRO A 24 -3.30 9.94 10.33
C PRO A 24 -2.61 9.55 11.64
N GLY A 25 -1.75 10.43 12.17
CA GLY A 25 -1.01 10.16 13.40
C GLY A 25 -1.89 9.79 14.61
N PHE A 26 -3.14 10.27 14.66
CA PHE A 26 -4.10 9.89 15.70
C PHE A 26 -4.58 8.43 15.58
N LEU A 27 -4.85 7.94 14.35
CA LEU A 27 -5.20 6.54 14.12
C LEU A 27 -4.02 5.59 14.38
N ILE A 28 -2.78 6.02 14.08
CA ILE A 28 -1.59 5.25 14.44
C ILE A 28 -1.46 5.17 15.97
N SER A 29 -1.59 6.30 16.66
CA SER A 29 -1.45 6.39 18.12
C SER A 29 -2.51 5.59 18.89
N ALA A 30 -3.73 5.49 18.33
CA ALA A 30 -4.81 4.67 18.89
C ALA A 30 -4.74 3.18 18.47
N GLY A 31 -3.87 2.81 17.52
CA GLY A 31 -3.82 1.47 16.93
C GLY A 31 -4.91 1.18 15.89
N GLU A 32 -5.75 2.16 15.56
CA GLU A 32 -6.97 2.00 14.75
C GLU A 32 -6.76 2.18 13.23
N HIS A 33 -5.53 2.45 12.78
CA HIS A 33 -5.23 2.75 11.36
C HIS A 33 -5.61 1.64 10.36
N GLY A 34 -5.79 0.39 10.81
CA GLY A 34 -6.29 -0.71 9.97
C GLY A 34 -7.67 -0.46 9.36
N ILE A 35 -8.48 0.44 9.93
CA ILE A 35 -9.78 0.84 9.37
C ILE A 35 -9.67 1.36 7.93
N LEU A 36 -8.50 1.89 7.54
CA LEU A 36 -8.26 2.35 6.17
C LEU A 36 -8.24 1.16 5.19
N ASP A 37 -7.55 0.07 5.55
CA ASP A 37 -7.45 -1.15 4.73
C ASP A 37 -8.81 -1.86 4.58
N ASP A 38 -9.68 -1.77 5.60
CA ASP A 38 -11.04 -2.32 5.57
C ASP A 38 -12.05 -1.42 4.83
N THR A 39 -11.85 -0.08 4.83
CA THR A 39 -12.86 0.88 4.35
C THR A 39 -12.65 1.34 2.92
N VAL A 40 -11.41 1.53 2.44
CA VAL A 40 -11.17 2.08 1.10
C VAL A 40 -10.91 1.01 0.04
N VAL A 41 -11.65 1.12 -1.07
CA VAL A 41 -11.60 0.18 -2.20
C VAL A 41 -11.13 0.94 -3.45
N PRO A 42 -10.30 0.35 -4.34
CA PRO A 42 -9.94 0.98 -5.61
C PRO A 42 -11.19 1.22 -6.48
N ASP A 43 -11.41 2.46 -6.92
CA ASP A 43 -12.38 2.77 -7.98
C ASP A 43 -11.77 2.42 -9.35
N THR A 44 -12.65 2.09 -10.29
CA THR A 44 -12.37 2.01 -11.72
C THR A 44 -12.12 3.38 -12.36
N GLN A 45 -12.61 4.46 -11.75
CA GLN A 45 -12.42 5.83 -12.23
C GLN A 45 -11.23 6.50 -11.53
N GLU A 46 -10.21 6.82 -12.32
CA GLU A 46 -8.97 7.46 -11.87
C GLU A 46 -9.22 8.91 -11.38
N ASP A 47 -8.53 9.30 -10.31
CA ASP A 47 -8.61 10.59 -9.60
C ASP A 47 -10.02 11.04 -9.18
N ARG A 48 -11.04 10.17 -9.30
CA ARG A 48 -12.39 10.44 -8.83
C ARG A 48 -12.48 10.37 -7.31
N ALA A 49 -12.85 11.49 -6.69
CA ALA A 49 -13.12 11.57 -5.27
C ALA A 49 -14.38 10.80 -4.85
N THR A 50 -14.24 9.94 -3.85
CA THR A 50 -15.29 9.25 -3.11
C THR A 50 -15.22 9.64 -1.65
N VAL A 51 -16.37 9.83 -1.00
CA VAL A 51 -16.49 10.17 0.43
C VAL A 51 -17.17 9.02 1.16
N VAL A 52 -16.55 8.55 2.24
CA VAL A 52 -17.09 7.51 3.12
C VAL A 52 -17.12 8.05 4.55
N GLU A 53 -18.25 7.91 5.24
CA GLU A 53 -18.36 8.19 6.67
C GLU A 53 -18.35 6.87 7.44
N THR A 54 -17.51 6.78 8.48
CA THR A 54 -17.35 5.55 9.27
C THR A 54 -17.03 5.88 10.74
N GLN A 55 -16.89 4.85 11.57
CA GLN A 55 -16.55 4.96 12.99
C GLN A 55 -15.38 4.06 13.32
N THR A 56 -14.43 4.57 14.12
CA THR A 56 -13.32 3.75 14.64
C THR A 56 -13.82 2.74 15.68
N SER A 57 -12.98 1.77 16.04
CA SER A 57 -13.29 0.78 17.09
C SER A 57 -13.61 1.40 18.45
N SER A 58 -13.07 2.59 18.76
CA SER A 58 -13.41 3.37 19.95
C SER A 58 -14.66 4.26 19.78
N GLY A 59 -15.38 4.15 18.67
CA GLY A 59 -16.62 4.89 18.38
C GLY A 59 -16.43 6.31 17.86
N HIS A 60 -15.21 6.74 17.51
CA HIS A 60 -14.99 8.08 16.97
C HIS A 60 -15.47 8.15 15.51
N ARG A 61 -16.35 9.11 15.20
CA ARG A 61 -16.78 9.37 13.81
C ARG A 61 -15.66 10.02 13.02
N ILE A 62 -15.36 9.45 11.85
CA ILE A 62 -14.42 9.98 10.87
C ILE A 62 -15.06 10.01 9.47
N SER A 63 -14.66 10.98 8.66
CA SER A 63 -14.97 11.01 7.23
C SER A 63 -13.66 10.81 6.46
N ILE A 64 -13.68 9.86 5.52
CA ILE A 64 -12.56 9.48 4.68
C ILE A 64 -12.89 9.92 3.26
N VAL A 65 -12.09 10.84 2.72
CA VAL A 65 -12.16 11.25 1.32
C VAL A 65 -11.02 10.58 0.58
N HIS A 66 -11.31 9.83 -0.47
CA HIS A 66 -10.30 9.05 -1.21
C HIS A 66 -10.49 9.10 -2.72
N ALA A 67 -9.40 8.94 -3.45
CA ALA A 67 -9.35 8.79 -4.90
C ALA A 67 -8.36 7.66 -5.28
N THR A 68 -8.48 7.12 -6.49
CA THR A 68 -7.62 6.02 -6.97
C THR A 68 -6.72 6.51 -8.10
N HIS A 69 -5.42 6.30 -8.00
CA HIS A 69 -4.42 6.74 -8.98
C HIS A 69 -3.59 5.55 -9.52
N LEU A 70 -3.36 5.50 -10.83
CA LEU A 70 -2.56 4.46 -11.50
C LEU A 70 -1.08 4.88 -11.58
N VAL A 71 -0.21 4.18 -10.85
CA VAL A 71 1.20 4.59 -10.71
C VAL A 71 1.92 4.61 -12.06
N THR A 72 2.39 5.79 -12.46
CA THR A 72 3.19 5.99 -13.68
C THR A 72 4.70 5.83 -13.40
N ALA A 73 5.55 6.04 -14.41
CA ALA A 73 7.00 6.04 -14.21
C ALA A 73 7.51 7.33 -13.55
N GLU A 74 6.83 8.44 -13.80
CA GLU A 74 7.08 9.79 -13.27
C GLU A 74 6.74 9.86 -11.78
N ASP A 75 5.64 9.22 -11.36
CA ASP A 75 5.22 9.12 -9.96
C ASP A 75 6.32 8.51 -9.06
N VAL A 76 7.07 7.54 -9.57
CA VAL A 76 8.13 6.82 -8.85
C VAL A 76 9.55 7.27 -9.23
N ALA A 77 9.69 8.30 -10.07
CA ALA A 77 10.99 8.87 -10.38
C ALA A 77 11.53 9.68 -9.19
N GLU A 78 12.82 9.50 -8.88
CA GLU A 78 13.49 10.33 -7.89
C GLU A 78 13.68 11.77 -8.41
N PRO A 79 13.48 12.81 -7.59
CA PRO A 79 13.58 14.20 -8.04
C PRO A 79 14.91 14.51 -8.75
N GLY A 80 14.82 15.01 -9.99
CA GLY A 80 15.98 15.29 -10.85
C GLY A 80 16.50 14.09 -11.66
N THR A 81 15.90 12.90 -11.53
CA THR A 81 16.18 11.72 -12.35
C THR A 81 15.16 11.61 -13.48
N ALA A 82 15.58 11.12 -14.65
CA ALA A 82 14.64 10.80 -15.73
C ALA A 82 13.74 9.60 -15.35
N PRO A 83 12.44 9.61 -15.69
CA PRO A 83 11.57 8.47 -15.45
C PRO A 83 12.00 7.24 -16.25
N ALA A 84 11.70 6.05 -15.74
CA ALA A 84 11.93 4.81 -16.48
C ALA A 84 10.98 4.70 -17.69
N GLU A 85 11.40 4.01 -18.76
CA GLU A 85 10.57 3.82 -19.97
C GLU A 85 9.24 3.09 -19.73
N ARG A 86 9.04 2.48 -18.54
CA ARG A 86 7.87 1.67 -18.21
C ARG A 86 7.39 1.92 -16.78
N ALA A 87 6.10 2.24 -16.65
CA ALA A 87 5.40 2.32 -15.38
C ALA A 87 5.56 1.03 -14.54
N PRO A 88 5.68 1.14 -13.21
CA PRO A 88 5.96 0.02 -12.32
C PRO A 88 4.78 -0.96 -12.23
N ARG A 89 5.12 -2.23 -12.02
CA ARG A 89 4.19 -3.38 -11.99
C ARG A 89 4.59 -4.34 -10.89
N ASP A 90 3.66 -5.19 -10.48
CA ASP A 90 3.95 -6.29 -9.56
C ASP A 90 4.55 -7.52 -10.24
N THR A 91 4.90 -8.52 -9.44
CA THR A 91 5.33 -9.87 -9.87
C THR A 91 4.37 -10.55 -10.86
N HIS A 92 3.11 -10.12 -10.93
CA HIS A 92 2.09 -10.64 -11.84
C HIS A 92 1.84 -9.71 -13.05
N SER A 93 2.75 -8.75 -13.29
CA SER A 93 2.67 -7.73 -14.36
C SER A 93 1.43 -6.81 -14.31
N ARG A 94 0.67 -6.82 -13.21
CA ARG A 94 -0.47 -5.90 -13.00
C ARG A 94 0.08 -4.50 -12.67
N PRO A 95 -0.46 -3.40 -13.24
CA PRO A 95 -0.03 -2.05 -12.89
C PRO A 95 -0.25 -1.79 -11.41
N LEU A 96 0.61 -0.99 -10.78
CA LEU A 96 0.43 -0.61 -9.37
C LEU A 96 -0.63 0.51 -9.25
N GLN A 97 -1.33 0.55 -8.13
CA GLN A 97 -2.40 1.51 -7.85
C GLN A 97 -2.26 2.05 -6.42
N LEU A 98 -2.58 3.33 -6.26
CA LEU A 98 -2.67 4.03 -4.99
C LEU A 98 -4.13 4.35 -4.69
N ILE A 99 -4.57 4.14 -3.46
CA ILE A 99 -5.78 4.75 -2.92
C ILE A 99 -5.30 5.82 -1.94
N TYR A 100 -5.46 7.08 -2.33
CA TYR A 100 -4.90 8.23 -1.60
C TYR A 100 -6.01 9.21 -1.22
N GLY A 101 -5.77 10.03 -0.21
CA GLY A 101 -6.70 11.09 0.17
C GLY A 101 -6.48 11.57 1.59
N PHE A 102 -7.55 11.97 2.27
CA PHE A 102 -7.49 12.47 3.65
C PHE A 102 -8.60 11.94 4.55
N VAL A 103 -8.31 11.96 5.86
CA VAL A 103 -9.27 11.69 6.93
C VAL A 103 -9.54 12.96 7.72
N CYS A 104 -10.83 13.25 7.93
CA CYS A 104 -11.32 14.30 8.82
C CYS A 104 -11.89 13.66 10.11
N ALA A 105 -11.54 14.23 11.27
CA ALA A 105 -12.12 13.83 12.55
C ALA A 105 -13.38 14.65 12.87
N GLY A 106 -14.47 13.98 13.28
CA GLY A 106 -15.62 14.65 13.91
C GLY A 106 -16.60 15.40 13.01
N GLY A 107 -16.57 15.22 11.68
CA GLY A 107 -17.53 15.84 10.76
C GLY A 107 -17.58 15.15 9.40
N GLY A 108 -18.68 15.38 8.65
CA GLY A 108 -18.86 14.86 7.30
C GLY A 108 -18.24 15.77 6.25
N ALA A 109 -17.49 15.22 5.29
CA ALA A 109 -16.92 16.02 4.21
C ALA A 109 -18.00 16.45 3.19
N ALA A 110 -17.99 17.74 2.82
CA ALA A 110 -18.63 18.17 1.57
C ALA A 110 -17.80 17.69 0.35
N PRO A 111 -18.23 17.92 -0.91
CA PRO A 111 -17.39 17.65 -2.07
C PRO A 111 -16.01 18.32 -1.91
N PRO A 112 -14.90 17.57 -2.07
CA PRO A 112 -13.58 18.06 -1.70
C PRO A 112 -13.01 19.08 -2.70
N ASP A 113 -12.23 20.01 -2.18
CA ASP A 113 -11.39 20.91 -2.97
C ASP A 113 -10.27 20.10 -3.67
N PRO A 114 -10.10 20.22 -5.00
CA PRO A 114 -8.99 19.57 -5.71
C PRO A 114 -7.60 19.90 -5.16
N ASP A 115 -7.38 21.08 -4.56
CA ASP A 115 -6.10 21.43 -3.93
C ASP A 115 -5.82 20.60 -2.67
N ASP A 116 -6.85 20.25 -1.87
CA ASP A 116 -6.70 19.39 -0.69
C ASP A 116 -6.30 17.96 -1.12
N LEU A 117 -6.91 17.44 -2.20
CA LEU A 117 -6.54 16.16 -2.78
C LEU A 117 -5.14 16.19 -3.42
N ARG A 118 -4.75 17.28 -4.07
CA ARG A 118 -3.40 17.45 -4.63
C ARG A 118 -2.31 17.37 -3.55
N ILE A 119 -2.50 18.05 -2.42
CA ILE A 119 -1.63 17.97 -1.23
C ILE A 119 -1.51 16.51 -0.76
N CYS A 120 -2.62 15.78 -0.71
CA CYS A 120 -2.62 14.38 -0.31
C CYS A 120 -1.93 13.46 -1.32
N ARG A 121 -2.05 13.72 -2.62
CA ARG A 121 -1.34 13.00 -3.70
C ARG A 121 0.17 13.20 -3.59
N GLU A 122 0.62 14.43 -3.37
CA GLU A 122 2.03 14.79 -3.17
C GLU A 122 2.63 14.10 -1.92
N ALA A 123 1.93 14.16 -0.78
CA ALA A 123 2.35 13.48 0.45
C ALA A 123 2.40 11.95 0.28
N SER A 124 1.39 11.38 -0.39
CA SER A 124 1.29 9.94 -0.64
C SER A 124 2.39 9.42 -1.56
N LEU A 125 2.69 10.12 -2.66
CA LEU A 125 3.79 9.76 -3.57
C LEU A 125 5.15 9.79 -2.87
N SER A 126 5.36 10.77 -1.98
CA SER A 126 6.56 10.84 -1.13
C SER A 126 6.73 9.59 -0.25
N ALA A 127 5.68 9.15 0.45
CA ALA A 127 5.69 7.93 1.25
C ALA A 127 5.83 6.66 0.37
N TYR A 128 5.17 6.64 -0.79
CA TYR A 128 5.18 5.48 -1.69
C TYR A 128 6.55 5.20 -2.29
N ARG A 129 7.36 6.22 -2.60
CA ARG A 129 8.75 6.04 -3.05
C ARG A 129 9.61 5.36 -1.98
N ARG A 130 9.49 5.80 -0.72
CA ARG A 130 10.17 5.15 0.42
C ARG A 130 9.71 3.71 0.63
N PHE A 131 8.42 3.43 0.48
CA PHE A 131 7.87 2.08 0.52
C PHE A 131 8.41 1.17 -0.59
N LEU A 132 8.48 1.65 -1.84
CA LEU A 132 9.03 0.86 -2.96
C LEU A 132 10.55 0.68 -2.91
N ALA A 133 11.26 1.43 -2.06
CA ALA A 133 12.69 1.24 -1.81
C ALA A 133 12.97 0.05 -0.86
N ASP A 134 12.07 -0.22 0.10
CA ASP A 134 12.18 -1.34 1.04
C ASP A 134 10.80 -1.84 1.52
N GLU A 135 10.08 -2.57 0.65
CA GLU A 135 8.70 -3.03 0.91
C GLU A 135 8.59 -3.89 2.19
N GLU A 136 9.64 -4.63 2.54
CA GLU A 136 9.63 -5.61 3.65
C GLU A 136 9.91 -4.95 5.01
N ALA A 137 10.89 -4.03 5.09
CA ALA A 137 11.16 -3.30 6.33
C ALA A 137 10.16 -2.16 6.59
N PHE A 138 9.40 -1.72 5.60
CA PHE A 138 8.52 -0.55 5.73
C PHE A 138 7.48 -0.66 6.86
N ARG A 139 7.27 0.46 7.56
CA ARG A 139 6.31 0.64 8.66
C ARG A 139 5.43 1.85 8.35
N VAL A 140 4.19 1.84 8.85
CA VAL A 140 3.22 2.90 8.57
C VAL A 140 3.75 4.26 9.02
N GLU A 141 3.83 5.21 8.11
CA GLU A 141 4.26 6.58 8.38
C GLU A 141 3.08 7.45 8.89
N ALA A 142 3.39 8.41 9.77
CA ALA A 142 2.42 9.37 10.27
C ALA A 142 2.21 10.54 9.29
N GLY A 143 1.02 10.61 8.70
CA GLY A 143 0.54 11.78 7.96
C GLY A 143 0.44 12.99 8.88
N HIS A 144 0.98 14.12 8.43
CA HIS A 144 0.92 15.39 9.13
C HIS A 144 -0.40 16.10 8.80
N GLY A 145 -1.07 16.66 9.81
CA GLY A 145 -2.34 17.36 9.62
C GLY A 145 -2.16 18.69 8.89
N PHE A 146 -3.06 18.99 7.94
CA PHE A 146 -3.13 20.26 7.23
C PHE A 146 -4.48 20.93 7.43
N ALA A 147 -4.53 22.26 7.27
CA ALA A 147 -5.77 23.02 7.32
C ALA A 147 -6.55 22.79 6.01
N LEU A 148 -7.76 22.26 6.15
CA LEU A 148 -8.61 21.85 5.03
C LEU A 148 -9.31 23.06 4.39
N ARG A 149 -9.37 23.11 3.05
CA ARG A 149 -10.11 24.13 2.29
C ARG A 149 -11.56 23.74 2.07
N SER A 150 -11.77 22.44 1.82
CA SER A 150 -13.08 21.80 1.71
C SER A 150 -13.95 22.14 2.92
N HIS A 151 -15.21 22.50 2.67
CA HIS A 151 -16.18 22.72 3.75
C HIS A 151 -16.46 21.39 4.48
N VAL A 152 -16.33 21.38 5.80
CA VAL A 152 -16.87 20.31 6.65
C VAL A 152 -18.31 20.66 6.98
N ARG A 153 -19.23 19.69 6.81
CA ARG A 153 -20.59 19.81 7.32
C ARG A 153 -20.59 19.58 8.83
N GLU A 154 -21.14 20.54 9.57
CA GLU A 154 -21.28 20.39 11.02
C GLU A 154 -22.27 19.26 11.37
N PRO A 155 -22.01 18.43 12.39
CA PRO A 155 -22.80 17.22 12.65
C PRO A 155 -24.29 17.44 12.93
N GLU A 156 -24.73 18.64 13.27
CA GLU A 156 -26.10 18.90 13.72
C GLU A 156 -27.14 18.87 12.59
N GLU A 157 -26.81 19.31 11.37
CA GLU A 157 -27.79 19.42 10.27
C GLU A 157 -28.35 18.07 9.83
N MET A 158 -27.50 17.04 9.77
CA MET A 158 -27.91 15.70 9.32
C MET A 158 -29.00 15.09 10.22
N THR A 159 -29.05 15.47 11.50
CA THR A 159 -30.03 14.94 12.46
C THR A 159 -31.45 15.51 12.23
N ARG A 160 -31.59 16.65 11.52
CA ARG A 160 -32.92 17.20 11.17
C ARG A 160 -33.43 16.77 9.79
N SER A 161 -32.56 16.52 8.82
CA SER A 161 -32.99 16.29 7.42
C SER A 161 -33.51 14.87 7.12
N SER A 162 -33.38 13.92 8.05
CA SER A 162 -33.71 12.50 7.82
C SER A 162 -35.04 12.04 8.43
N MET A 163 -35.91 12.96 8.86
CA MET A 163 -37.34 12.68 8.98
C MET A 163 -38.06 13.11 7.70
N PRO A 164 -38.34 12.19 6.74
CA PRO A 164 -39.48 12.40 5.86
C PRO A 164 -40.74 12.51 6.73
N GLY A 165 -41.63 13.44 6.40
CA GLY A 165 -42.90 13.55 7.09
C GLY A 165 -43.69 12.25 6.92
N ILE A 166 -43.91 11.53 8.01
CA ILE A 166 -44.88 10.43 8.03
C ILE A 166 -46.26 11.08 8.03
N GLU A 167 -46.78 11.37 6.83
CA GLU A 167 -48.21 11.55 6.65
C GLU A 167 -48.89 10.25 7.11
N THR A 168 -49.74 10.36 8.13
CA THR A 168 -50.46 9.24 8.73
C THR A 168 -51.62 8.81 7.82
N ALA A 169 -51.28 8.23 6.68
CA ALA A 169 -52.22 7.61 5.76
C ALA A 169 -52.66 6.25 6.33
N ASP A 170 -53.78 6.26 7.08
CA ASP A 170 -54.41 5.06 7.65
C ASP A 170 -54.63 3.98 6.58
N THR A 171 -53.73 3.00 6.54
CA THR A 171 -53.80 1.85 5.62
C THR A 171 -53.68 0.58 6.44
N ALA A 172 -54.82 0.01 6.85
CA ALA A 172 -54.89 -1.17 7.69
C ALA A 172 -54.48 -2.45 6.94
N ILE A 173 -53.17 -2.66 6.74
CA ILE A 173 -52.64 -3.85 6.07
C ILE A 173 -52.61 -5.03 7.06
N SER A 174 -53.42 -6.04 6.77
CA SER A 174 -53.60 -7.24 7.60
C SER A 174 -52.31 -8.09 7.68
N THR A 175 -51.77 -8.24 8.91
CA THR A 175 -50.52 -8.93 9.19
C THR A 175 -50.68 -10.45 9.35
N LYS A 176 -50.78 -11.17 8.23
CA LYS A 176 -50.60 -12.64 8.23
C LYS A 176 -49.13 -13.00 8.47
N MET A 177 -48.80 -13.35 9.72
CA MET A 177 -47.45 -13.79 10.11
C MET A 177 -47.03 -15.09 9.41
N PRO A 178 -45.88 -15.15 8.72
CA PRO A 178 -45.25 -16.41 8.36
C PRO A 178 -44.59 -17.04 9.60
N SER A 179 -44.83 -18.34 9.83
CA SER A 179 -44.34 -19.03 11.04
C SER A 179 -42.82 -19.26 11.04
N ARG A 180 -42.18 -19.09 12.20
CA ARG A 180 -40.71 -19.19 12.40
C ARG A 180 -40.12 -20.61 12.33
N ALA A 181 -40.77 -21.55 11.65
CA ALA A 181 -40.37 -22.97 11.62
C ALA A 181 -39.33 -23.33 10.53
N GLY A 182 -39.24 -22.57 9.44
CA GLY A 182 -38.51 -23.00 8.23
C GLY A 182 -37.00 -22.73 8.18
N VAL A 183 -36.47 -21.81 9.01
CA VAL A 183 -35.12 -21.24 8.77
C VAL A 183 -33.97 -22.17 9.21
N ALA A 184 -34.20 -23.06 10.19
CA ALA A 184 -33.14 -23.89 10.77
C ALA A 184 -32.52 -24.92 9.80
N ILE A 185 -33.25 -25.33 8.76
CA ILE A 185 -32.83 -26.43 7.87
C ILE A 185 -31.77 -25.98 6.85
N LEU A 186 -31.81 -24.72 6.39
CA LEU A 186 -30.90 -24.22 5.34
C LEU A 186 -29.44 -24.09 5.81
N LEU A 187 -29.19 -23.73 7.07
CA LEU A 187 -27.84 -23.54 7.60
C LEU A 187 -27.03 -24.84 7.65
N VAL A 188 -27.68 -25.97 7.98
CA VAL A 188 -27.00 -27.28 8.06
C VAL A 188 -26.55 -27.78 6.68
N GLY A 189 -27.34 -27.50 5.63
CA GLY A 189 -26.98 -27.85 4.24
C GLY A 189 -25.78 -27.04 3.72
N ALA A 190 -25.68 -25.76 4.07
CA ALA A 190 -24.56 -24.92 3.65
C ALA A 190 -23.22 -25.38 4.27
N VAL A 191 -23.20 -25.65 5.57
CA VAL A 191 -21.98 -26.07 6.29
C VAL A 191 -21.49 -27.43 5.82
N THR A 192 -22.38 -28.39 5.55
CA THR A 192 -21.99 -29.72 5.05
C THR A 192 -21.43 -29.66 3.63
N LEU A 193 -22.02 -28.87 2.73
CA LEU A 193 -21.49 -28.68 1.37
C LEU A 193 -20.08 -28.06 1.39
N ILE A 194 -19.87 -26.99 2.17
CA ILE A 194 -18.56 -26.34 2.32
C ILE A 194 -17.52 -27.33 2.88
N SER A 195 -17.90 -28.13 3.87
CA SER A 195 -17.01 -29.13 4.47
C SER A 195 -16.54 -30.20 3.47
N VAL A 196 -17.43 -30.66 2.58
CA VAL A 196 -17.08 -31.62 1.52
C VAL A 196 -16.14 -30.99 0.49
N VAL A 197 -16.37 -29.73 0.09
CA VAL A 197 -15.49 -29.01 -0.86
C VAL A 197 -14.07 -28.82 -0.28
N ILE A 198 -13.96 -28.45 1.00
CA ILE A 198 -12.66 -28.33 1.69
C ILE A 198 -11.95 -29.70 1.75
N LEU A 199 -12.68 -30.77 2.12
CA LEU A 199 -12.09 -32.10 2.22
C LEU A 199 -11.61 -32.63 0.84
N ALA A 200 -12.34 -32.32 -0.24
CA ALA A 200 -11.93 -32.65 -1.60
C ALA A 200 -10.68 -31.87 -2.04
N MET A 201 -10.62 -30.55 -1.77
CA MET A 201 -9.44 -29.73 -2.03
C MET A 201 -8.19 -30.26 -1.32
N MET A 202 -8.30 -30.63 -0.03
CA MET A 202 -7.17 -31.19 0.73
C MET A 202 -6.72 -32.58 0.25
N ARG A 203 -7.55 -33.30 -0.53
CA ARG A 203 -7.14 -34.57 -1.18
C ARG A 203 -6.44 -34.35 -2.51
N LEU A 204 -6.67 -33.23 -3.18
CA LEU A 204 -6.09 -32.89 -4.48
C LEU A 204 -4.69 -32.23 -4.38
N THR A 205 -4.34 -31.68 -3.22
CA THR A 205 -3.02 -31.03 -2.99
C THR A 205 -1.92 -31.97 -2.50
N ALA A 206 -2.17 -33.29 -2.44
CA ALA A 206 -1.17 -34.30 -2.09
C ALA A 206 -0.18 -34.53 -3.25
N THR A 207 0.71 -33.55 -3.48
CA THR A 207 1.80 -33.67 -4.46
C THR A 207 2.77 -34.78 -4.03
N PRO A 208 3.09 -35.76 -4.89
CA PRO A 208 4.03 -36.82 -4.53
C PRO A 208 5.43 -36.24 -4.31
N GLU A 209 6.07 -36.65 -3.21
CA GLU A 209 7.41 -36.18 -2.83
C GLU A 209 8.46 -36.60 -3.88
N PRO A 210 9.23 -35.65 -4.45
CA PRO A 210 10.21 -35.98 -5.47
C PRO A 210 11.40 -36.71 -4.82
N ALA A 211 11.57 -37.99 -5.18
CA ALA A 211 12.64 -38.83 -4.66
C ALA A 211 14.02 -38.20 -4.87
N ILE A 212 14.73 -37.95 -3.76
CA ILE A 212 16.05 -37.31 -3.77
C ILE A 212 17.07 -38.25 -4.44
N PRO A 213 17.72 -37.85 -5.55
CA PRO A 213 18.75 -38.68 -6.16
C PRO A 213 19.99 -38.75 -5.27
N CYS A 214 20.50 -39.96 -5.02
CA CYS A 214 21.68 -40.18 -4.18
C CYS A 214 22.94 -39.50 -4.77
N PRO A 215 23.82 -38.92 -3.93
CA PRO A 215 25.03 -38.27 -4.41
C PRO A 215 26.04 -39.30 -4.99
N THR A 216 26.46 -39.07 -6.23
CA THR A 216 27.55 -39.83 -6.88
C THR A 216 28.86 -39.65 -6.10
N PRO A 217 29.60 -40.74 -5.79
CA PRO A 217 30.87 -40.62 -5.07
C PRO A 217 31.97 -40.02 -5.96
N THR A 218 32.42 -38.80 -5.63
CA THR A 218 33.56 -38.15 -6.28
C THR A 218 34.85 -38.89 -5.93
N ALA A 219 35.59 -39.38 -6.93
CA ALA A 219 36.88 -40.02 -6.73
C ALA A 219 37.94 -39.03 -6.21
N ALA A 220 38.67 -39.41 -5.16
CA ALA A 220 39.72 -38.59 -4.58
C ALA A 220 40.99 -38.62 -5.46
N VAL A 221 41.46 -37.46 -5.90
CA VAL A 221 42.79 -37.28 -6.50
C VAL A 221 43.75 -36.83 -5.41
N ALA A 222 44.78 -37.65 -5.13
CA ALA A 222 45.81 -37.34 -4.15
C ALA A 222 47.07 -36.77 -4.82
N GLY A 223 47.74 -35.80 -4.19
CA GLY A 223 49.07 -35.38 -4.63
C GLY A 223 49.62 -34.12 -3.96
N GLN A 224 50.86 -34.23 -3.48
CA GLN A 224 51.82 -33.16 -3.14
C GLN A 224 51.42 -32.26 -1.93
N THR A 225 52.01 -32.36 -0.73
CA THR A 225 53.41 -32.48 -0.23
C THR A 225 54.05 -31.11 0.08
N LEU A 226 54.55 -31.00 1.32
CA LEU A 226 55.16 -29.81 1.95
C LEU A 226 56.61 -29.55 1.45
N PRO A 227 57.18 -28.37 1.75
CA PRO A 227 58.08 -28.32 2.93
C PRO A 227 57.85 -27.08 3.84
N ALA A 228 58.44 -27.11 5.04
CA ALA A 228 58.18 -26.16 6.15
C ALA A 228 59.35 -25.22 6.47
N LYS A 229 59.08 -24.13 7.22
CA LYS A 229 60.11 -23.38 7.97
C LYS A 229 59.58 -22.61 9.20
N GLN A 230 60.16 -22.93 10.36
CA GLN A 230 60.14 -22.20 11.66
C GLN A 230 61.61 -21.85 12.04
N PRO A 231 61.95 -21.25 13.22
CA PRO A 231 61.12 -20.67 14.31
C PRO A 231 61.03 -19.12 14.14
N ALA A 232 61.00 -18.19 15.11
CA ALA A 232 61.14 -18.07 16.58
C ALA A 232 60.59 -16.66 17.01
N ALA A 233 60.60 -16.16 18.26
CA ALA A 233 60.49 -16.63 19.66
C ALA A 233 60.82 -15.42 20.59
N GLY A 234 60.07 -15.21 21.67
CA GLY A 234 60.32 -14.18 22.72
C GLY A 234 59.52 -12.87 22.57
N LYS A 235 59.21 -12.10 23.63
CA LYS A 235 59.35 -12.31 25.11
C LYS A 235 58.29 -11.41 25.83
N PRO A 236 57.86 -11.72 27.07
CA PRO A 236 56.87 -10.91 27.80
C PRO A 236 57.48 -9.75 28.60
N GLY A 237 56.74 -8.66 28.83
CA GLY A 237 57.21 -7.56 29.69
C GLY A 237 56.21 -6.42 30.00
N LEU A 238 55.82 -6.34 31.28
CA LEU A 238 55.52 -5.13 32.08
C LEU A 238 54.40 -4.12 31.69
N LYS A 239 53.57 -3.78 32.68
CA LYS A 239 52.69 -2.59 32.71
C LYS A 239 53.44 -1.37 33.26
N PRO A 240 53.05 -0.15 32.87
CA PRO A 240 52.93 0.97 33.83
C PRO A 240 51.47 1.46 34.01
N LYS A 241 51.28 2.48 34.86
CA LYS A 241 50.01 3.17 35.15
C LYS A 241 49.94 4.54 34.45
N GLN A 242 48.76 5.18 34.52
CA GLN A 242 48.47 6.60 34.23
C GLN A 242 48.54 6.97 32.72
N SER A 243 47.87 8.03 32.25
CA SER A 243 47.11 9.07 32.96
C SER A 243 45.76 9.37 32.29
N CYS A 244 44.84 10.02 33.02
CA CYS A 244 43.58 10.53 32.46
C CYS A 244 43.79 11.90 31.81
N ILE A 245 43.44 12.04 30.53
CA ILE A 245 43.20 13.34 29.87
C ILE A 245 41.96 13.17 28.97
N PRO A 246 40.92 14.00 29.09
CA PRO A 246 39.77 13.95 28.19
C PRO A 246 40.12 14.52 26.81
N GLN A 247 39.92 13.76 25.74
CA GLN A 247 39.90 14.28 24.38
C GLN A 247 38.52 14.87 24.04
N PRO A 248 38.44 15.97 23.27
CA PRO A 248 37.18 16.45 22.71
C PRO A 248 36.67 15.48 21.62
N PRO A 249 35.35 15.37 21.41
CA PRO A 249 34.77 14.47 20.43
C PRO A 249 35.09 14.92 19.00
N GLY A 250 36.02 14.21 18.35
CA GLY A 250 36.41 14.46 16.97
C GLY A 250 35.33 14.08 15.95
N GLU A 251 35.03 15.05 15.09
CA GLU A 251 34.52 14.94 13.71
C GLU A 251 34.69 13.55 13.06
N LYS A 252 33.58 12.93 12.65
CA LYS A 252 33.59 11.62 11.97
C LYS A 252 33.86 11.79 10.46
N PRO A 253 34.78 11.01 9.86
CA PRO A 253 35.11 11.12 8.44
C PRO A 253 34.00 10.59 7.53
N GLN A 254 33.86 11.20 6.35
CA GLN A 254 32.91 10.75 5.32
C GLN A 254 33.31 9.40 4.71
N PRO A 255 32.35 8.50 4.39
CA PRO A 255 32.59 7.37 3.52
C PRO A 255 32.89 7.83 2.09
N LYS A 256 33.71 7.05 1.38
CA LYS A 256 34.30 7.45 0.09
C LYS A 256 33.31 7.26 -1.07
N LYS A 257 33.44 8.10 -2.12
CA LYS A 257 32.84 7.83 -3.42
C LYS A 257 33.24 6.44 -3.93
N LEU A 258 32.29 5.72 -4.51
CA LEU A 258 32.55 4.50 -5.26
C LEU A 258 32.20 4.74 -6.73
N ASP A 259 33.21 4.95 -7.57
CA ASP A 259 33.03 5.01 -9.02
C ASP A 259 32.68 3.61 -9.55
N ILE A 260 31.45 3.43 -10.01
CA ILE A 260 31.05 2.29 -10.85
C ILE A 260 30.64 2.85 -12.22
N MET A 261 31.67 3.08 -13.04
CA MET A 261 31.54 3.40 -14.46
C MET A 261 32.06 2.20 -15.27
N PHE A 262 31.40 1.92 -16.40
CA PHE A 262 31.61 0.81 -17.37
C PHE A 262 30.73 -0.44 -17.27
N LEU A 263 30.42 -0.95 -18.48
CA LEU A 263 29.54 -2.06 -18.87
C LEU A 263 28.05 -1.82 -18.52
N ILE A 264 27.08 -1.99 -19.43
CA ILE A 264 27.13 -2.63 -20.77
C ILE A 264 26.69 -1.65 -21.87
N LYS A 265 27.54 -1.44 -22.88
CA LYS A 265 27.11 -0.98 -24.21
C LYS A 265 26.76 -2.22 -25.04
N HIS A 266 25.48 -2.44 -25.35
CA HIS A 266 24.97 -2.97 -26.62
C HIS A 266 23.49 -3.35 -26.51
N PHE A 267 22.60 -2.59 -27.15
CA PHE A 267 21.68 -3.11 -28.16
C PHE A 267 21.20 -1.93 -29.02
N GLN A 268 21.15 -2.09 -30.35
CA GLN A 268 20.75 -1.04 -31.29
C GLN A 268 19.43 -1.38 -31.98
N LYS A 269 18.65 -0.34 -32.27
CA LYS A 269 17.73 -0.20 -33.42
C LYS A 269 16.73 -1.34 -33.67
N HIS A 270 15.48 -1.09 -33.28
CA HIS A 270 14.33 -1.34 -34.17
C HIS A 270 13.33 -0.17 -34.05
N PRO A 271 13.18 0.69 -35.07
CA PRO A 271 12.10 1.67 -35.11
C PRO A 271 10.80 0.98 -35.56
N ILE A 272 9.82 0.86 -34.67
CA ILE A 272 8.47 0.41 -35.02
C ILE A 272 7.70 1.60 -35.61
N ARG A 273 6.99 1.37 -36.71
CA ARG A 273 6.17 2.41 -37.37
C ARG A 273 5.01 2.86 -36.47
N HIS A 274 4.69 4.14 -36.53
CA HIS A 274 3.33 4.60 -36.25
C HIS A 274 2.43 4.23 -37.44
N ASP A 275 1.27 3.63 -37.16
CA ASP A 275 0.19 3.46 -38.13
C ASP A 275 -1.12 4.07 -37.61
N HIS A 276 -1.65 4.99 -38.43
CA HIS A 276 -3.01 5.54 -38.49
C HIS A 276 -3.93 5.56 -37.26
N ALA A 277 -4.15 6.77 -36.73
CA ALA A 277 -5.38 7.11 -36.00
C ALA A 277 -6.58 7.25 -36.98
N PRO A 278 -7.79 6.77 -36.64
CA PRO A 278 -8.98 6.90 -37.49
C PRO A 278 -9.54 8.33 -37.49
N LYS A 279 -9.94 8.81 -38.66
CA LYS A 279 -10.43 10.18 -38.90
C LYS A 279 -11.94 10.26 -38.65
N VAL A 280 -12.34 10.78 -37.49
CA VAL A 280 -13.76 10.94 -37.13
C VAL A 280 -14.37 12.16 -37.84
N THR A 281 -15.40 11.94 -38.65
CA THR A 281 -16.13 13.00 -39.36
C THR A 281 -17.34 13.46 -38.53
N PRO A 282 -17.50 14.76 -38.21
CA PRO A 282 -18.68 15.25 -37.51
C PRO A 282 -19.88 15.35 -38.48
N HIS A 283 -20.94 14.58 -38.20
CA HIS A 283 -22.21 14.77 -38.92
C HIS A 283 -22.92 16.03 -38.43
N ALA A 284 -23.40 16.84 -39.39
CA ALA A 284 -23.97 18.14 -39.11
C ALA A 284 -25.39 18.06 -38.52
N ARG A 285 -25.77 19.11 -37.76
CA ARG A 285 -27.15 19.36 -37.35
C ARG A 285 -28.06 19.47 -38.57
N LEU A 286 -29.26 18.89 -38.47
CA LEU A 286 -30.44 19.40 -39.16
C LEU A 286 -31.50 19.74 -38.11
N ARG A 287 -32.12 20.92 -38.26
CA ARG A 287 -33.28 21.36 -37.48
C ARG A 287 -34.54 21.08 -38.28
N ALA A 288 -35.58 20.64 -37.58
CA ALA A 288 -36.97 21.01 -37.81
C ALA A 288 -37.55 21.35 -36.43
#